data_AF-F6DV51-F1
#
_entry.id   AF-F6DV51-F1
#
_cell.length_a   1.000
_cell.length_b   1.000
_cell.length_c   1.000
_cell.angle_alpha   90.00
_cell.angle_beta   90.00
_cell.angle_gamma   90.00
#
_symmetry.space_group_name_H-M   'P 1'
#
loop_
_entity.id
_entity.type
_entity.pdbx_description
1 polymer ?
#
loop_
_entity_poly.entity_id
_entity_poly.type
_entity_poly.pdbx_seq_one_letter_code
_entity_poly.pdbx_strand_id
1 'polypeptide(L)'
;MESQTGVKIAIIGAGQVGASVAFAIMSSGLASDLVLVDVDKDKAKGEALNLGDAAVFTKPAGVIAGDFEDCRDAHIIIFTAGSNQKPAIAFVLKRICEAVIRDENSILTVSGLVDHLYDIEGCCLSMSCIINGRGRSEVIPLPCPWKRRRG
;
A
#
# COMPACT_ATOMS: atom_id res chain seq x y z
N MET A 1 9.39 -28.06 4.74
CA MET A 1 8.31 -27.05 4.74
C MET A 1 9.02 -25.72 4.65
N GLU A 2 9.26 -25.26 3.42
CA GLU A 2 10.16 -24.14 3.15
C GLU A 2 9.61 -22.85 3.75
N SER A 3 10.41 -22.26 4.62
CA SER A 3 10.20 -20.94 5.18
C SER A 3 10.24 -19.90 4.06
N GLN A 4 9.09 -19.40 3.61
CA GLN A 4 9.05 -18.18 2.80
C GLN A 4 9.33 -16.98 3.73
N THR A 5 10.60 -16.72 4.00
CA THR A 5 11.08 -15.52 4.69
C THR A 5 11.19 -14.35 3.70
N GLY A 6 10.12 -14.07 2.97
CA GLY A 6 10.05 -13.02 1.96
C GLY A 6 8.76 -12.22 2.11
N VAL A 7 8.86 -10.89 1.99
CA VAL A 7 7.67 -10.04 2.05
C VAL A 7 6.97 -10.08 0.71
N LYS A 8 5.74 -10.60 0.70
CA LYS A 8 4.87 -10.66 -0.47
C LYS A 8 3.90 -9.48 -0.50
N ILE A 9 3.87 -8.72 -1.59
CA ILE A 9 2.94 -7.60 -1.79
C ILE A 9 2.13 -7.83 -3.07
N ALA A 10 0.81 -7.71 -2.97
CA ALA A 10 -0.09 -7.77 -4.11
C ALA A 10 -0.60 -6.38 -4.47
N ILE A 11 -0.67 -6.08 -5.76
CA ILE A 11 -1.18 -4.82 -6.30
C ILE A 11 -2.33 -5.13 -7.26
N ILE A 12 -3.52 -4.62 -6.92
CA ILE A 12 -4.74 -4.79 -7.69
C ILE A 12 -4.97 -3.53 -8.52
N GLY A 13 -4.65 -3.63 -9.81
CA GLY A 13 -4.76 -2.60 -10.84
C GLY A 13 -3.39 -2.17 -11.39
N ALA A 14 -2.96 -2.74 -12.51
CA ALA A 14 -1.76 -2.41 -13.29
C ALA A 14 -1.94 -1.13 -14.15
N GLY A 15 -2.64 -0.12 -13.62
CA GLY A 15 -2.71 1.22 -14.21
C GLY A 15 -1.41 2.00 -14.05
N GLN A 16 -1.41 3.29 -14.45
CA GLN A 16 -0.23 4.16 -14.27
C GLN A 16 0.22 4.24 -12.80
N VAL A 17 -0.73 4.30 -11.87
CA VAL A 17 -0.44 4.33 -10.43
C VAL A 17 0.09 2.97 -9.96
N GLY A 18 -0.56 1.87 -10.32
CA GLY A 18 -0.15 0.53 -9.89
C GLY A 18 1.24 0.13 -10.38
N ALA A 19 1.53 0.37 -11.66
CA ALA A 19 2.86 0.14 -12.23
C ALA A 19 3.94 1.02 -11.54
N SER A 20 3.62 2.29 -11.25
CA SER A 20 4.53 3.17 -10.51
C SER A 20 4.77 2.71 -9.07
N VAL A 21 3.74 2.21 -8.39
CA VAL A 21 3.84 1.64 -7.03
C VAL A 21 4.68 0.39 -7.04
N ALA A 22 4.42 -0.52 -7.99
CA ALA A 22 5.17 -1.75 -8.19
C ALA A 22 6.66 -1.46 -8.37
N PHE A 23 6.99 -0.52 -9.26
CA PHE A 23 8.34 -0.05 -9.48
C PHE A 23 8.97 0.55 -8.21
N ALA A 24 8.25 1.41 -7.48
CA ALA A 24 8.77 2.05 -6.26
C ALA A 24 9.06 1.04 -5.14
N ILE A 25 8.20 0.05 -4.95
CA ILE A 25 8.36 -1.02 -3.96
C ILE A 25 9.57 -1.89 -4.31
N MET A 26 9.64 -2.31 -5.57
CA MET A 26 10.72 -3.14 -6.10
C MET A 26 12.08 -2.42 -6.03
N SER A 27 12.16 -1.17 -6.50
CA SER A 27 13.37 -0.34 -6.44
C SER A 27 13.84 -0.09 -5.00
N SER A 28 12.91 0.03 -4.05
CA SER A 28 13.27 0.15 -2.63
C SER A 28 13.71 -1.16 -1.96
N GLY A 29 13.54 -2.30 -2.65
CA GLY A 29 13.87 -3.63 -2.13
C GLY A 29 13.05 -4.01 -0.90
N LEU A 30 11.79 -3.55 -0.86
CA LEU A 30 10.86 -3.74 0.26
C LEU A 30 10.12 -5.08 0.19
N ALA A 31 9.85 -5.57 -1.02
CA ALA A 31 9.18 -6.84 -1.27
C ALA A 31 10.12 -7.83 -1.96
N SER A 32 10.02 -9.10 -1.56
CA SER A 32 10.67 -10.23 -2.22
C SER A 32 9.80 -10.81 -3.32
N ASP A 33 8.47 -10.71 -3.17
CA ASP A 33 7.50 -11.23 -4.12
C ASP A 33 6.45 -10.16 -4.40
N LEU A 34 6.18 -9.93 -5.68
CA LEU A 34 5.20 -8.95 -6.15
C LEU A 34 4.19 -9.64 -7.06
N VAL A 35 2.91 -9.48 -6.75
CA VAL A 35 1.81 -9.98 -7.58
C VAL A 35 1.07 -8.80 -8.19
N LEU A 36 1.02 -8.74 -9.51
CA LEU A 36 0.21 -7.78 -10.26
C LEU A 36 -1.08 -8.45 -10.72
N VAL A 37 -2.21 -7.90 -10.29
CA VAL A 37 -3.54 -8.36 -10.70
C VAL A 37 -4.25 -7.21 -11.40
N ASP A 38 -4.67 -7.41 -12.65
CA ASP A 38 -5.54 -6.48 -13.38
C ASP A 38 -6.63 -7.27 -14.12
N VAL A 39 -7.70 -6.58 -14.49
CA VAL A 39 -8.74 -7.11 -15.39
C VAL A 39 -8.15 -7.31 -16.79
N ASP A 40 -7.27 -6.40 -17.21
CA ASP A 40 -6.48 -6.54 -18.43
C ASP A 40 -5.22 -7.38 -18.14
N LYS A 41 -5.32 -8.68 -18.41
CA LYS A 41 -4.24 -9.65 -18.17
C LYS A 41 -3.00 -9.41 -19.02
N ASP A 42 -3.17 -8.95 -20.26
CA ASP A 42 -2.06 -8.67 -21.16
C ASP A 42 -1.25 -7.49 -20.63
N LYS A 43 -1.94 -6.45 -20.15
CA LYS A 43 -1.29 -5.31 -19.49
C LYS A 43 -0.56 -5.71 -18.21
N ALA A 44 -1.21 -6.47 -17.32
CA ALA A 44 -0.56 -6.95 -16.09
C ALA A 44 0.70 -7.78 -16.38
N LYS A 45 0.63 -8.66 -17.39
CA LYS A 45 1.77 -9.46 -17.84
C LYS A 45 2.88 -8.62 -18.44
N GLY A 46 2.53 -7.61 -19.25
CA GLY A 46 3.49 -6.67 -19.82
C GLY A 46 4.26 -5.90 -18.74
N GLU A 47 3.55 -5.39 -17.72
CA GLU A 47 4.18 -4.70 -16.59
C GLU A 47 5.02 -5.64 -15.72
N ALA A 48 4.54 -6.87 -15.47
CA ALA A 48 5.30 -7.87 -14.71
C ALA A 48 6.62 -8.24 -15.40
N LEU A 49 6.61 -8.41 -16.73
CA LEU A 49 7.81 -8.67 -17.51
C LEU A 49 8.77 -7.48 -17.46
N ASN A 50 8.26 -6.26 -17.65
CA ASN A 50 9.05 -5.03 -17.59
C ASN A 50 9.75 -4.86 -16.22
N LEU A 51 9.03 -5.14 -15.13
CA LEU A 51 9.60 -5.13 -13.78
C LEU A 51 10.56 -6.31 -13.54
N GLY A 52 10.24 -7.50 -14.05
CA GLY A 52 11.12 -8.67 -13.97
C GLY A 52 12.48 -8.40 -14.61
N ASP A 53 12.50 -7.76 -15.78
CA ASP A 53 13.74 -7.35 -16.46
C ASP A 53 14.51 -6.29 -15.64
N ALA A 54 13.79 -5.35 -15.01
CA ALA A 54 14.39 -4.37 -14.11
C ALA A 54 14.95 -4.99 -12.81
N ALA A 55 14.56 -6.23 -12.45
CA ALA A 55 14.97 -6.88 -11.20
C ALA A 55 16.47 -7.14 -11.16
N VAL A 56 17.11 -7.29 -12.32
CA VAL A 56 18.57 -7.43 -12.47
C VAL A 56 19.33 -6.24 -11.87
N PHE A 57 18.72 -5.06 -11.79
CA PHE A 57 19.33 -3.84 -11.27
C PHE A 57 18.99 -3.56 -9.79
N THR A 58 18.18 -4.42 -9.15
CA THR A 58 17.70 -4.23 -7.78
C THR A 58 17.89 -5.52 -6.98
N LYS A 59 17.23 -5.66 -5.81
CA LYS A 59 17.25 -6.93 -5.08
C LYS A 59 16.43 -7.97 -5.86
N PRO A 60 16.84 -9.25 -5.88
CA PRO A 60 16.03 -10.30 -6.49
C PRO A 60 14.62 -10.29 -5.91
N ALA A 61 13.64 -9.99 -6.76
CA ALA A 61 12.23 -10.02 -6.42
C ALA A 61 11.48 -10.80 -7.49
N GLY A 62 10.68 -11.78 -7.08
CA GLY A 62 9.79 -12.52 -7.96
C GLY A 62 8.60 -11.64 -8.34
N VAL A 63 8.51 -11.20 -9.59
CA VAL A 63 7.36 -10.43 -10.09
C VAL A 63 6.52 -11.32 -10.98
N ILE A 64 5.24 -11.50 -10.63
CA ILE A 64 4.29 -12.30 -11.39
C ILE A 64 3.03 -11.50 -11.72
N ALA A 65 2.47 -11.76 -12.89
CA ALA A 65 1.09 -11.37 -13.20
C ALA A 65 0.18 -12.54 -12.83
N GLY A 66 -0.75 -12.32 -11.91
CA GLY A 66 -1.55 -13.39 -11.30
C GLY A 66 -3.04 -13.08 -11.22
N ASP A 67 -3.73 -13.92 -10.47
CA ASP A 67 -5.13 -13.80 -10.10
C ASP A 67 -5.31 -13.50 -8.61
N PHE A 68 -6.54 -13.27 -8.18
CA PHE A 68 -6.84 -13.03 -6.77
C PHE A 68 -6.44 -14.20 -5.86
N GLU A 69 -6.32 -15.42 -6.39
CA GLU A 69 -5.85 -16.58 -5.63
C GLU A 69 -4.37 -16.44 -5.23
N ASP A 70 -3.55 -15.83 -6.08
CA ASP A 70 -2.13 -15.57 -5.82
C ASP A 70 -1.89 -14.51 -4.74
N CYS A 71 -2.94 -13.79 -4.33
CA CYS A 71 -2.90 -12.78 -3.27
C CYS A 71 -3.10 -13.35 -1.86
N ARG A 72 -3.40 -14.66 -1.70
CA ARG A 72 -3.83 -15.26 -0.44
C ARG A 72 -2.82 -15.11 0.71
N ASP A 73 -1.55 -15.17 0.39
CA ASP A 73 -0.37 -15.13 1.28
C ASP A 73 0.33 -13.76 1.24
N ALA A 74 -0.30 -12.75 0.63
CA ALA A 74 0.25 -11.41 0.60
C ALA A 74 0.20 -10.76 2.00
N HIS A 75 1.31 -10.13 2.40
CA HIS A 75 1.41 -9.37 3.64
C HIS A 75 0.67 -8.03 3.52
N ILE A 76 0.73 -7.42 2.34
CA ILE A 76 0.05 -6.16 2.02
C ILE A 76 -0.63 -6.31 0.66
N ILE A 77 -1.89 -5.87 0.60
CA ILE A 77 -2.64 -5.76 -0.65
C ILE A 77 -2.92 -4.29 -0.91
N ILE A 78 -2.49 -3.78 -2.07
CA ILE A 78 -2.67 -2.40 -2.48
C ILE A 78 -3.72 -2.35 -3.59
N PHE A 79 -4.80 -1.61 -3.36
CA PHE A 79 -5.83 -1.38 -4.36
C PHE A 79 -5.55 -0.08 -5.11
N THR A 80 -5.22 -0.19 -6.40
CA THR A 80 -4.98 0.93 -7.32
C THR A 80 -5.95 0.94 -8.50
N ALA A 81 -6.94 0.04 -8.52
CA ALA A 81 -8.03 0.05 -9.48
C ALA A 81 -8.88 1.32 -9.33
N GLY A 82 -8.84 2.21 -10.32
CA GLY A 82 -9.54 3.50 -10.27
C GLY A 82 -9.16 4.44 -11.40
N SER A 83 -9.74 5.64 -11.38
CA SER A 83 -9.49 6.68 -12.38
C SER A 83 -8.07 7.23 -12.30
N ASN A 84 -7.58 7.79 -13.42
CA ASN A 84 -6.19 8.14 -13.63
C ASN A 84 -5.69 9.21 -12.64
N GLN A 85 -4.87 8.81 -11.66
CA GLN A 85 -4.28 9.72 -10.67
C GLN A 85 -2.79 9.96 -10.95
N LYS A 86 -2.24 11.02 -10.36
CA LYS A 86 -0.84 11.42 -10.54
C LYS A 86 0.12 10.35 -9.99
N PRO A 87 1.25 10.08 -10.66
CA PRO A 87 2.25 9.10 -10.21
C PRO A 87 2.88 9.43 -8.86
N ALA A 88 2.79 10.68 -8.39
CA ALA A 88 3.28 11.09 -7.07
C ALA A 88 2.67 10.28 -5.91
N ILE A 89 1.47 9.72 -6.09
CA ILE A 89 0.78 8.90 -5.08
C ILE A 89 1.54 7.59 -4.81
N ALA A 90 2.29 7.09 -5.79
CA ALA A 90 3.05 5.86 -5.64
C ALA A 90 4.07 5.91 -4.50
N PHE A 91 4.74 7.06 -4.32
CA PHE A 91 5.71 7.25 -3.25
C PHE A 91 5.07 7.32 -1.85
N VAL A 92 3.85 7.83 -1.76
CA VAL A 92 3.09 7.85 -0.50
C VAL A 92 2.70 6.43 -0.10
N LEU A 93 2.22 5.62 -1.05
CA LEU A 93 1.89 4.21 -0.81
C LEU A 93 3.13 3.42 -0.40
N LYS A 94 4.27 3.65 -1.07
CA LYS A 94 5.56 3.07 -0.68
C LYS A 94 5.94 3.45 0.75
N ARG A 95 5.76 4.71 1.16
CA ARG A 95 6.07 5.16 2.53
C ARG A 95 5.19 4.47 3.58
N ILE A 96 3.90 4.30 3.29
CA ILE A 96 2.97 3.58 4.18
C ILE A 96 3.38 2.11 4.29
N CYS A 97 3.70 1.46 3.15
CA CYS A 97 4.15 0.06 3.16
C CYS A 97 5.45 -0.12 3.94
N GLU A 98 6.41 0.82 3.83
CA GLU A 98 7.63 0.80 4.64
C GLU A 98 7.33 0.90 6.14
N ALA A 99 6.44 1.82 6.53
CA ALA A 99 6.08 1.98 7.94
C ALA A 99 5.46 0.72 8.54
N VAL A 100 4.64 0.00 7.75
CA VAL A 100 4.05 -1.28 8.17
C VAL A 100 5.11 -2.37 8.23
N ILE A 101 5.85 -2.62 7.15
CA ILE A 101 6.79 -3.75 7.06
C ILE A 101 7.96 -3.62 8.04
N ARG A 102 8.43 -2.39 8.26
CA ARG A 102 9.56 -2.12 9.17
C ARG A 102 9.14 -1.82 10.60
N ASP A 103 7.85 -1.85 10.89
CA ASP A 103 7.29 -1.58 12.23
C ASP A 103 7.79 -0.26 12.85
N GLU A 104 7.82 0.82 12.05
CA GLU A 104 8.51 2.07 12.43
C GLU A 104 7.74 2.91 13.46
N ASN A 105 6.50 2.54 13.82
CA ASN A 105 5.58 3.37 14.62
C ASN A 105 5.48 4.81 14.08
N SER A 106 5.38 4.94 12.76
CA SER A 106 5.39 6.24 12.07
C SER A 106 4.03 6.94 12.16
N ILE A 107 4.05 8.25 12.41
CA ILE A 107 2.85 9.09 12.36
C ILE A 107 2.59 9.47 10.90
N LEU A 108 1.50 8.96 10.33
CA LEU A 108 1.09 9.23 8.96
C LEU A 108 -0.39 9.64 8.91
N THR A 109 -0.72 10.58 8.02
CA THR A 109 -2.12 10.93 7.77
C THR A 109 -2.72 9.91 6.82
N VAL A 110 -3.53 9.01 7.37
CA VAL A 110 -4.21 7.97 6.60
C VAL A 110 -5.71 8.04 6.87
N SER A 111 -6.49 7.60 5.88
CA SER A 111 -7.92 7.41 6.08
C SER A 111 -8.17 6.11 6.82
N GLY A 112 -9.21 6.08 7.65
CA GLY A 112 -9.79 4.84 8.13
C GLY A 112 -10.94 5.12 9.08
N LEU A 113 -11.60 4.05 9.51
CA LEU A 113 -12.83 4.15 10.28
C LEU A 113 -12.62 4.99 11.55
N VAL A 114 -13.47 5.99 11.70
CA VAL A 114 -13.56 6.81 12.89
C VAL A 114 -14.85 6.40 13.60
N ASP A 115 -14.69 5.97 14.84
CA ASP A 115 -15.79 5.60 15.71
C ASP A 115 -15.68 6.43 17.00
N HIS A 116 -16.79 7.04 17.40
CA HIS A 116 -16.91 7.86 18.61
C HIS A 116 -15.92 9.05 18.73
N LEU A 117 -15.31 9.52 17.62
CA LEU A 117 -14.43 10.69 17.63
C LEU A 117 -15.14 11.91 17.04
N TYR A 118 -15.20 13.01 17.79
CA TYR A 118 -15.89 14.25 17.41
C TYR A 118 -17.40 14.09 17.12
N ASP A 119 -18.06 13.15 17.80
CA ASP A 119 -19.48 12.83 17.57
C ASP A 119 -19.75 12.34 16.12
N ILE A 120 -18.73 11.77 15.47
CA ILE A 120 -18.80 11.15 14.14
C ILE A 120 -18.59 9.65 14.29
N GLU A 121 -19.51 8.87 13.69
CA GLU A 121 -19.48 7.41 13.69
C GLU A 121 -19.67 6.89 12.26
N GLY A 122 -19.14 5.71 11.97
CA GLY A 122 -19.33 5.03 10.68
C GLY A 122 -18.66 5.69 9.47
N CYS A 123 -17.75 6.66 9.67
CA CYS A 123 -17.11 7.40 8.57
C CYS A 123 -15.60 7.13 8.50
N CYS A 124 -15.06 6.99 7.28
CA CYS A 124 -13.62 6.96 7.04
C CYS A 124 -13.09 8.38 6.81
N LEU A 125 -12.29 8.90 7.74
CA LEU A 125 -11.72 10.25 7.66
C LEU A 125 -10.20 10.19 7.70
N SER A 126 -9.55 11.12 6.99
CA SER A 126 -8.11 11.30 7.01
C SER A 126 -7.68 11.92 8.34
N MET A 127 -7.06 11.12 9.19
CA MET A 127 -6.58 11.53 10.51
C MET A 127 -5.11 11.16 10.67
N SER A 128 -4.36 11.94 11.44
CA SER A 128 -3.00 11.57 11.83
C SER A 128 -3.07 10.33 12.73
N CYS A 129 -2.48 9.23 12.28
CA CYS A 129 -2.49 7.96 12.99
C CYS A 129 -1.09 7.39 13.10
N ILE A 130 -0.84 6.61 14.16
CA ILE A 130 0.35 5.80 14.29
C ILE A 130 0.16 4.52 13.47
N ILE A 131 1.07 4.29 12.52
CA ILE A 131 1.12 3.12 11.66
C ILE A 131 2.33 2.26 12.03
N ASN A 132 2.07 0.97 12.23
CA ASN A 132 3.07 -0.03 12.60
C ASN A 132 2.79 -1.35 11.87
N GLY A 133 3.49 -2.44 12.21
CA GLY A 133 3.35 -3.75 11.58
C GLY A 133 1.98 -4.41 11.75
N ARG A 134 1.16 -3.93 12.68
CA ARG A 134 -0.25 -4.32 12.85
C ARG A 134 -1.22 -3.44 12.06
N GLY A 135 -0.71 -2.48 11.29
CA GLY A 135 -1.50 -1.50 10.55
C GLY A 135 -1.76 -0.24 11.37
N ARG A 136 -2.97 0.30 11.26
CA ARG A 136 -3.39 1.52 11.99
C ARG A 136 -3.65 1.17 13.46
N SER A 137 -2.83 1.72 14.37
CA SER A 137 -2.93 1.45 15.81
C SER A 137 -3.70 2.53 16.57
N GLU A 138 -3.22 3.77 16.53
CA GLU A 138 -3.80 4.87 17.33
C GLU A 138 -4.07 6.09 16.47
N VAL A 139 -5.23 6.71 16.68
CA VAL A 139 -5.54 8.02 16.11
C VAL A 139 -5.01 9.08 17.06
N ILE A 140 -4.26 10.04 16.54
CA ILE A 140 -3.81 11.19 17.31
C ILE A 140 -4.92 12.26 17.21
N PRO A 141 -5.68 12.50 18.29
CA PRO A 141 -6.72 13.52 18.28
C PRO A 141 -6.07 14.89 18.19
N LEU A 142 -6.37 15.62 17.12
CA LEU A 142 -5.96 17.02 16.99
C LEU A 142 -6.85 17.91 17.87
N PRO A 143 -6.31 18.99 18.46
CA PRO A 143 -7.15 19.95 19.17
C PRO A 143 -8.21 20.51 18.23
N CYS A 144 -9.48 20.29 18.58
CA CYS A 144 -10.61 20.60 17.71
C CYS A 144 -10.87 22.12 17.64
N PRO A 145 -10.61 22.81 16.52
CA PRO A 145 -10.67 24.28 16.48
C PRO A 145 -12.09 24.85 16.67
N TRP A 146 -13.11 24.16 16.17
CA TRP A 146 -14.50 24.64 16.18
C TRP A 146 -15.24 24.37 17.50
N LYS A 147 -14.80 23.40 18.31
CA LYS A 147 -15.34 23.16 19.67
C LYS A 147 -15.01 24.32 20.62
N ARG A 148 -14.05 25.18 20.24
CA ARG A 148 -13.67 26.40 20.95
C ARG A 148 -14.54 27.63 20.62
N ARG A 149 -15.43 27.54 19.62
CA ARG A 149 -16.31 28.64 19.16
C ARG A 149 -17.75 28.58 19.67
N ARG A 150 -18.14 27.52 20.40
CA ARG A 150 -19.42 27.46 21.12
C ARG A 150 -19.14 27.72 22.61
N GLY A 151 -18.87 28.98 22.93
CA GLY A 151 -18.84 29.54 24.28
C GLY A 151 -19.84 30.67 24.34
#